data_AF-A0A958H3G0-F1
#
_entry.id   AF-A0A958H3G0-F1
#
_cell.length_a   1.000
_cell.length_b   1.000
_cell.length_c   1.000
_cell.angle_alpha   90.00
_cell.angle_beta   90.00
_cell.angle_gamma   90.00
#
_symmetry.space_group_name_H-M   'P 1'
#
loop_
_entity.id
_entity.type
_entity.pdbx_description
1 polymer ?
#
loop_
_entity_poly.entity_id
_entity_poly.type
_entity_poly.pdbx_seq_one_letter_code
_entity_poly.pdbx_strand_id
1 'polypeptide(L)'
;AKSEVIESGKLAYGDARRRVPIQYYIVAMLFIIFDIEVLFLYPWAVLFWDLKWFGLIQVGIFTLLLIESFVYVWKKGVLEWE
;
A
#
# COMPACT_ATOMS: atom_id res chain seq x y z
N ALA A 1 -13.00 31.73 -19.32
CA ALA A 1 -14.08 30.76 -19.64
C ALA A 1 -13.62 29.30 -19.59
N LYS A 2 -12.74 28.78 -20.47
CA LYS A 2 -12.40 27.32 -20.51
C LYS A 2 -11.32 26.87 -19.50
N SER A 3 -10.84 27.75 -18.62
CA SER A 3 -9.74 27.49 -17.68
C SER A 3 -10.11 27.77 -16.22
N GLU A 4 -11.39 27.96 -15.93
CA GLU A 4 -11.88 28.21 -14.57
C GLU A 4 -12.28 26.89 -13.90
N VAL A 5 -11.99 26.79 -12.60
CA VAL A 5 -12.35 25.63 -11.77
C VAL A 5 -13.88 25.58 -11.65
N ILE A 6 -14.49 24.46 -12.05
CA ILE A 6 -15.96 24.31 -12.04
C ILE A 6 -16.42 23.98 -10.63
N GLU A 7 -17.07 24.94 -9.96
CA GLU A 7 -17.67 24.77 -8.63
C GLU A 7 -19.19 24.99 -8.71
N SER A 8 -19.92 24.06 -9.32
CA SER A 8 -21.40 24.04 -9.37
C SER A 8 -22.06 25.43 -9.63
N GLY A 9 -21.57 26.15 -10.66
CA GLY A 9 -22.09 27.46 -11.05
C GLY A 9 -21.68 28.66 -10.19
N LYS A 10 -20.75 28.49 -9.23
CA LYS A 10 -20.18 29.57 -8.41
C LYS A 10 -18.68 29.73 -8.66
N LEU A 11 -18.17 30.93 -8.36
CA LEU A 11 -16.73 31.21 -8.37
C LEU A 11 -16.07 30.47 -7.20
N ALA A 12 -14.94 29.82 -7.48
CA ALA A 12 -14.16 29.06 -6.50
C ALA A 12 -13.93 29.87 -5.22
N TYR A 13 -14.54 29.45 -4.11
CA TYR A 13 -14.46 30.16 -2.83
C TYR A 13 -13.83 29.29 -1.74
N GLY A 14 -12.63 29.65 -1.31
CA GLY A 14 -11.91 29.01 -0.20
C GLY A 14 -10.53 28.49 -0.57
N ASP A 15 -9.79 28.03 0.44
CA ASP A 15 -8.50 27.36 0.24
C ASP A 15 -8.73 25.92 -0.24
N ALA A 16 -8.07 25.52 -1.31
CA ALA A 16 -8.17 24.18 -1.90
C ALA A 16 -7.52 23.09 -1.02
N ARG A 17 -6.85 23.48 0.07
CA ARG A 17 -6.16 22.56 0.99
C ARG A 17 -7.12 22.04 2.04
N ARG A 18 -7.61 20.81 1.83
CA ARG A 18 -8.34 20.05 2.85
C ARG A 18 -7.39 19.17 3.66
N ARG A 19 -7.69 19.01 4.95
CA ARG A 19 -7.01 18.00 5.78
C ARG A 19 -7.35 16.63 5.23
N VAL A 20 -6.35 15.93 4.72
CA VAL A 20 -6.49 14.52 4.36
C VAL A 20 -6.35 13.66 5.61
N PRO A 21 -7.23 12.68 5.82
CA PRO A 21 -7.07 11.70 6.89
C PRO A 21 -5.74 10.93 6.77
N ILE A 22 -5.12 10.62 7.91
CA ILE A 22 -3.85 9.88 7.95
C ILE A 22 -3.97 8.45 7.39
N GLN A 23 -5.17 7.88 7.38
CA GLN A 23 -5.48 6.53 6.88
C GLN A 23 -4.99 6.31 5.45
N TYR A 24 -5.13 7.33 4.57
CA TYR A 24 -4.67 7.27 3.18
C TYR A 24 -3.16 7.06 3.06
N TYR A 25 -2.37 7.68 3.95
CA TYR A 25 -0.92 7.52 3.96
C TYR A 25 -0.52 6.11 4.40
N ILE A 26 -1.22 5.54 5.38
CA ILE A 26 -0.91 4.21 5.91
C ILE A 26 -1.23 3.14 4.88
N VAL A 27 -2.35 3.27 4.17
CA VAL A 27 -2.68 2.38 3.05
C VAL A 27 -1.65 2.49 1.92
N ALA A 28 -1.23 3.71 1.56
CA ALA A 28 -0.21 3.92 0.53
C ALA A 28 1.14 3.30 0.92
N MET A 29 1.57 3.49 2.18
CA MET A 29 2.80 2.90 2.69
C MET A 29 2.74 1.37 2.72
N LEU A 30 1.60 0.80 3.12
CA LEU A 30 1.39 -0.64 3.12
C LEU A 30 1.44 -1.22 1.69
N PHE A 31 0.83 -0.52 0.74
CA PHE A 31 0.88 -0.89 -0.67
C PHE A 31 2.32 -0.88 -1.22
N ILE A 32 3.12 0.15 -0.90
CA ILE A 32 4.52 0.24 -1.32
C ILE A 32 5.34 -0.93 -0.74
N ILE A 33 5.16 -1.24 0.54
CA ILE A 33 5.88 -2.35 1.18
C ILE A 33 5.48 -3.68 0.54
N PHE A 34 4.19 -3.89 0.29
CA PHE A 34 3.67 -5.08 -0.38
C PHE A 34 4.18 -5.22 -1.82
N ASP A 35 4.26 -4.12 -2.57
CA ASP A 35 4.80 -4.14 -3.94
C ASP A 35 6.30 -4.48 -3.96
N ILE A 36 7.06 -3.93 -3.02
CA ILE A 36 8.47 -4.28 -2.82
C ILE A 36 8.62 -5.77 -2.45
N GLU A 37 7.73 -6.31 -1.62
CA GLU A 37 7.72 -7.74 -1.30
C GLU A 37 7.58 -8.59 -2.57
N VAL A 38 6.61 -8.26 -3.42
CA VAL A 38 6.36 -8.96 -4.70
C VAL A 38 7.57 -8.85 -5.63
N LEU A 39 8.25 -7.70 -5.64
CA LEU A 39 9.48 -7.52 -6.39
C LEU A 39 10.57 -8.50 -5.93
N PHE A 40 10.69 -8.80 -4.63
CA PHE A 40 11.61 -9.82 -4.12
C PHE A 40 11.15 -11.25 -4.42
N LEU A 41 9.84 -11.49 -4.49
CA LEU A 41 9.29 -12.79 -4.88
C LEU A 41 9.55 -13.12 -6.36
N TYR A 42 9.68 -12.11 -7.22
CA TYR A 42 9.89 -12.29 -8.66
C TYR A 42 11.17 -13.08 -9.00
N PRO A 43 12.38 -12.67 -8.57
CA PRO A 43 13.59 -13.45 -8.81
C PRO A 43 13.54 -14.86 -8.22
N TRP A 44 12.93 -15.01 -7.05
CA TRP A 44 12.73 -16.33 -6.45
C TRP A 44 11.85 -17.23 -7.33
N ALA A 45 10.75 -16.69 -7.86
CA ALA A 45 9.85 -17.43 -8.73
C ALA A 45 10.53 -17.85 -10.05
N VAL A 46 11.39 -16.98 -10.60
CA VAL A 46 12.18 -17.28 -11.81
C VAL A 46 13.23 -18.36 -11.53
N LEU A 47 13.91 -18.30 -10.39
CA LEU A 47 14.98 -19.23 -10.00
C LEU A 47 14.50 -20.41 -9.15
N PHE A 48 13.19 -20.68 -9.15
CA PHE A 48 12.56 -21.68 -8.29
C PHE A 48 13.18 -23.07 -8.44
N TRP A 49 13.60 -23.43 -9.66
CA TRP A 49 14.22 -24.71 -10.00
C TRP A 49 15.60 -24.90 -9.35
N ASP A 50 16.36 -23.83 -9.15
CA ASP A 50 17.73 -23.89 -8.60
C ASP A 50 17.73 -23.81 -7.08
N LEU A 51 16.83 -23.02 -6.48
CA LEU A 51 16.81 -22.76 -5.03
C LEU A 51 16.11 -23.86 -4.20
N LYS A 52 15.27 -24.70 -4.82
CA LYS A 52 14.55 -25.83 -4.18
C LYS A 52 13.98 -25.45 -2.80
N TRP A 53 14.31 -26.21 -1.76
CA TRP A 53 13.80 -26.04 -0.39
C TRP A 53 14.33 -24.80 0.33
N PHE A 54 15.56 -24.36 0.02
CA PHE A 54 16.17 -23.23 0.70
C PHE A 54 15.44 -21.93 0.35
N GLY A 55 15.14 -21.73 -0.94
CA GLY A 55 14.36 -20.57 -1.38
C GLY A 55 12.95 -20.56 -0.80
N LEU A 56 12.32 -21.73 -0.67
CA LEU A 56 10.94 -21.83 -0.16
C LEU A 56 10.85 -21.37 1.30
N ILE A 57 11.83 -21.75 2.14
CA ILE A 57 11.90 -21.28 3.53
C ILE A 57 12.12 -19.76 3.56
N GLN A 58 13.02 -19.26 2.72
CA GLN A 58 13.39 -17.84 2.71
C GLN A 58 12.20 -16.95 2.29
N VAL A 59 11.47 -17.33 1.25
CA VAL A 59 10.22 -16.67 0.83
C VAL A 59 9.09 -16.84 1.84
N GLY A 60 8.99 -18.01 2.47
CA GLY A 60 8.02 -18.26 3.52
C GLY A 60 8.20 -17.33 4.72
N ILE A 61 9.43 -17.15 5.18
CA ILE A 61 9.76 -16.24 6.30
C ILE A 61 9.48 -14.78 5.90
N PHE A 62 9.88 -14.37 4.69
CA PHE A 62 9.67 -13.01 4.20
C PHE A 62 8.17 -12.68 4.16
N THR A 63 7.38 -13.56 3.55
CA THR A 63 5.92 -13.43 3.48
C THR A 63 5.27 -13.41 4.87
N LEU A 64 5.76 -14.23 5.81
CA LEU A 64 5.25 -14.28 7.19
C LEU A 64 5.41 -12.95 7.93
N LEU A 65 6.55 -12.26 7.76
CA LEU A 65 6.80 -10.96 8.37
C LEU A 65 5.81 -9.90 7.86
N LEU A 66 5.48 -9.94 6.57
CA LEU A 66 4.48 -9.04 6.00
C LEU A 66 3.08 -9.37 6.53
N ILE A 67 2.71 -10.64 6.59
CA ILE A 67 1.41 -11.07 7.14
C ILE A 67 1.28 -10.65 8.61
N GLU A 68 2.32 -10.83 9.43
CA GLU A 68 2.32 -10.39 10.83
C GLU A 68 2.08 -8.88 10.93
N SER A 69 2.82 -8.10 10.14
CA SER A 69 2.69 -6.64 10.07
C SER A 69 1.28 -6.21 9.65
N PHE A 70 0.71 -6.88 8.64
CA PHE A 70 -0.63 -6.62 8.15
C PHE A 70 -1.70 -6.92 9.21
N VAL A 71 -1.60 -8.07 9.88
CA VAL A 71 -2.51 -8.44 10.97
C VAL A 71 -2.42 -7.45 12.12
N TYR A 72 -1.23 -6.94 12.45
CA TYR A 72 -1.07 -5.90 13.45
C TYR A 72 -1.82 -4.61 13.08
N VAL A 73 -1.67 -4.14 11.84
CA VAL A 73 -2.34 -2.93 11.35
C VAL A 73 -3.86 -3.12 11.30
N TRP A 74 -4.33 -4.30 10.89
CA TRP A 74 -5.75 -4.64 10.91
C TRP A 74 -6.31 -4.60 12.32
N LYS A 75 -5.66 -5.26 13.28
CA LYS A 75 -6.10 -5.27 14.68
C LYS A 75 -6.15 -3.88 15.31
N LYS A 76 -5.36 -2.94 14.78
CA LYS A 76 -5.34 -1.54 15.24
C LYS A 76 -6.48 -0.70 14.66
N GLY A 77 -7.33 -1.26 13.78
CA GLY A 77 -8.50 -0.58 13.19
C GLY A 77 -8.13 0.56 12.23
N VAL A 78 -6.87 0.62 11.79
CA VAL A 78 -6.36 1.73 10.96
C VAL A 78 -6.93 1.71 9.54
N LEU A 79 -7.46 0.55 9.13
CA LEU A 79 -8.08 0.30 7.84
C LEU A 79 -9.61 0.53 7.85
N GLU A 80 -10.20 0.83 9.00
CA GLU A 80 -11.63 1.14 9.10
C GLU A 80 -11.87 2.60 8.70
N TRP A 81 -12.90 2.79 7.86
CA TRP A 81 -13.31 4.08 7.33
C TRP A 81 -14.66 4.46 7.95
N GLU A 82 -14.72 5.63 8.60
CA GLU A 82 -15.98 6.33 8.91
C GLU A 82 -16.34 7.30 7.77
#